data_AF-A0A499W8V1-F1
#
_entry.id   AF-A0A499W8V1-F1
#
_cell.length_a   1.000
_cell.length_b   1.000
_cell.length_c   1.000
_cell.angle_alpha   90.00
_cell.angle_beta   90.00
_cell.angle_gamma   90.00
#
_symmetry.space_group_name_H-M   'P 1'
#
loop_
_entity.id
_entity.type
_entity.pdbx_description
1 polymer ?
#
loop_
_entity_poly.entity_id
_entity_poly.type
_entity_poly.pdbx_seq_one_letter_code
_entity_poly.pdbx_strand_id
1 'polypeptide(L)'
;MSSNDGPEHCGWQSAVFLYTGRGEGVRHYVRDPHGVLGRQLLTSAYDGHVRMPADAHDTGYRLNDRELWFTGDRSKAYVRTSDGVELWPATKESVGCK
;
A
#
# COMPACT_ATOMS: atom_id res chain seq x y z
N MET A 1 -13.14 8.63 -5.74
CA MET A 1 -12.29 7.58 -5.13
C MET A 1 -12.74 7.44 -3.69
N SER A 2 -13.10 6.25 -3.24
CA SER A 2 -13.53 6.01 -1.87
C SER A 2 -12.36 5.42 -1.09
N SER A 3 -11.98 6.05 0.03
CA SER A 3 -11.04 5.50 1.01
C SER A 3 -11.88 5.03 2.19
N ASN A 4 -11.81 3.75 2.56
CA ASN A 4 -12.45 3.22 3.76
C ASN A 4 -11.35 2.88 4.77
N ASP A 5 -11.54 3.28 6.03
CA ASP A 5 -10.76 2.77 7.15
C ASP A 5 -10.88 1.24 7.23
N GLY A 6 -9.79 0.56 7.64
CA GLY A 6 -9.84 -0.88 7.89
C GLY A 6 -10.89 -1.20 8.98
N PRO A 7 -11.64 -2.30 8.88
CA PRO A 7 -12.75 -2.58 9.79
C PRO A 7 -12.29 -2.70 11.26
N GLU A 8 -13.03 -2.06 12.17
CA GLU A 8 -12.72 -1.87 13.60
C GLU A 8 -12.53 -3.19 14.39
N HIS A 9 -12.97 -4.33 13.88
CA HIS A 9 -12.90 -5.63 14.56
C HIS A 9 -11.52 -6.31 14.54
N CYS A 10 -10.56 -5.85 13.71
CA CYS A 10 -9.26 -6.52 13.53
C CYS A 10 -8.06 -5.76 14.14
N GLY A 11 -8.28 -4.59 14.76
CA GLY A 11 -7.19 -3.76 15.27
C GLY A 11 -6.34 -3.09 14.18
N TRP A 12 -6.85 -3.00 12.95
CA TRP A 12 -6.16 -2.42 11.78
C TRP A 12 -6.41 -0.92 11.59
N GLN A 13 -6.77 -0.22 12.66
CA GLN A 13 -7.17 1.20 12.65
C GLN A 13 -6.02 2.12 12.18
N SER A 14 -4.78 1.66 12.28
CA SER A 14 -3.60 2.38 11.80
C SER A 14 -3.18 1.97 10.37
N ALA A 15 -3.82 0.96 9.79
CA ALA A 15 -3.46 0.41 8.48
C ALA A 15 -4.29 1.05 7.37
N VAL A 16 -3.61 1.68 6.39
CA VAL A 16 -4.27 2.30 5.23
C VAL A 16 -4.22 1.33 4.07
N PHE A 17 -5.39 1.01 3.50
CA PHE A 17 -5.52 0.11 2.35
C PHE A 17 -5.71 0.90 1.06
N LEU A 18 -4.85 0.66 0.08
CA LEU A 18 -4.95 1.22 -1.25
C LEU A 18 -5.34 0.13 -2.25
N TYR A 19 -6.44 0.35 -2.95
CA TYR A 19 -6.97 -0.54 -3.96
C TYR A 19 -6.64 0.01 -5.34
N THR A 20 -5.90 -0.74 -6.15
CA THR A 20 -5.59 -0.34 -7.54
C THR A 20 -6.09 -1.39 -8.53
N GLY A 21 -6.68 -0.95 -9.64
CA GLY A 21 -7.24 -1.83 -10.68
C GLY A 21 -8.76 -1.99 -10.62
N ARG A 22 -9.30 -2.85 -11.49
CA ARG A 22 -10.71 -3.29 -11.52
C ARG A 22 -10.76 -4.79 -11.87
N GLY A 23 -11.77 -5.51 -11.35
CA GLY A 23 -11.96 -6.93 -11.64
C GLY A 23 -10.83 -7.81 -11.10
N GLU A 24 -10.42 -8.82 -11.86
CA GLU A 24 -9.38 -9.79 -11.49
C GLU A 24 -7.97 -9.20 -11.32
N GLY A 25 -7.77 -7.93 -11.74
CA GLY A 25 -6.51 -7.20 -11.58
C GLY A 25 -6.44 -6.32 -10.34
N VAL A 26 -7.39 -6.44 -9.41
CA VAL A 26 -7.38 -5.62 -8.18
C VAL A 26 -6.19 -6.03 -7.31
N ARG A 27 -5.36 -5.06 -6.95
CA ARG A 27 -4.25 -5.22 -5.99
C ARG A 27 -4.50 -4.36 -4.77
N HIS A 28 -4.22 -4.92 -3.61
CA HIS A 28 -4.31 -4.24 -2.33
C HIS A 28 -2.90 -3.95 -1.82
N TYR A 29 -2.62 -2.69 -1.52
CA TYR A 29 -1.40 -2.28 -0.83
C TYR A 29 -1.74 -1.78 0.55
N VAL A 30 -0.86 -2.04 1.51
CA VAL A 30 -1.12 -1.72 2.91
C VAL A 30 0.00 -0.86 3.48
N ARG A 31 -0.37 0.25 4.09
CA ARG A 31 0.50 1.02 4.98
C ARG A 31 0.35 0.46 6.38
N ASP A 32 1.33 -0.29 6.88
CA ASP A 32 1.26 -0.91 8.20
C ASP A 32 2.47 -0.54 9.06
N PRO A 33 2.50 0.70 9.62
CA PRO A 33 3.64 1.18 10.40
C PRO A 33 3.85 0.41 11.71
N HIS A 34 2.82 -0.24 12.23
CA HIS A 34 2.87 -1.02 13.47
C HIS A 34 3.02 -2.54 13.23
N GLY A 35 3.06 -2.99 11.97
CA GLY A 35 3.24 -4.40 11.63
C GLY A 35 2.07 -5.31 12.06
N VAL A 36 0.86 -4.76 12.21
CA VAL A 36 -0.31 -5.48 12.74
C VAL A 36 -0.83 -6.58 11.82
N LEU A 37 -0.56 -6.52 10.50
CA LEU A 37 -0.93 -7.59 9.57
C LEU A 37 0.06 -8.77 9.58
N GLY A 38 1.30 -8.53 10.05
CA GLY A 38 2.37 -9.52 10.03
C GLY A 38 2.87 -9.89 8.62
N ARG A 39 4.08 -10.46 8.55
CA ARG A 39 4.77 -10.79 7.26
C ARG A 39 4.12 -11.95 6.49
N GLN A 40 3.17 -12.65 7.11
CA GLN A 40 2.44 -13.75 6.46
C GLN A 40 1.41 -13.25 5.45
N LEU A 41 0.75 -12.12 5.72
CA LEU A 41 -0.31 -11.57 4.86
C LEU A 41 0.25 -10.63 3.77
N LEU A 42 1.45 -10.10 3.95
CA LEU A 42 2.09 -9.14 3.06
C LEU A 42 3.18 -9.79 2.19
N THR A 43 3.35 -9.30 0.96
CA THR A 43 4.46 -9.72 0.07
C THR A 43 5.82 -9.26 0.58
N SER A 44 5.85 -8.22 1.40
CA SER A 44 7.04 -7.63 2.03
C SER A 44 6.66 -6.88 3.31
N ALA A 45 7.64 -6.41 4.08
CA ALA A 45 7.37 -5.51 5.21
C ALA A 45 7.06 -4.10 4.70
N TYR A 46 6.22 -3.38 5.44
CA TYR A 46 6.11 -1.93 5.30
C TYR A 46 7.44 -1.26 5.68
N ASP A 47 7.82 -0.22 4.94
CA ASP A 47 8.98 0.60 5.28
C ASP A 47 8.62 2.07 5.06
N GLY A 48 8.63 2.87 6.12
CA GLY A 48 8.26 4.29 6.07
C GLY A 48 9.37 5.21 5.57
N HIS A 49 10.60 4.70 5.41
CA HIS A 49 11.74 5.53 5.03
C HIS A 49 12.60 4.82 3.98
N VAL A 50 12.08 4.75 2.76
CA VAL A 50 12.82 4.24 1.61
C VAL A 50 13.27 5.36 0.68
N ARG A 51 14.22 5.05 -0.20
CA ARG A 51 14.51 5.91 -1.35
C ARG A 51 13.61 5.47 -2.51
N MET A 52 13.16 6.44 -3.30
CA MET A 52 12.44 6.15 -4.54
C MET A 52 13.37 5.38 -5.50
N PRO A 53 12.96 4.21 -6.00
CA PRO A 53 13.69 3.50 -7.04
C PRO A 53 13.77 4.33 -8.33
N ALA A 54 14.87 4.20 -9.08
CA ALA A 54 15.05 4.92 -10.34
C ALA A 54 14.10 4.44 -11.46
N ASP A 55 13.65 3.19 -11.37
CA ASP A 55 12.69 2.55 -12.27
C ASP A 55 11.23 2.70 -11.79
N ALA A 56 11.00 3.50 -10.74
CA ALA A 56 9.65 3.80 -10.30
C ALA A 56 9.01 4.83 -11.24
N HIS A 57 7.81 4.52 -11.70
CA HIS A 57 7.03 5.36 -12.60
C HIS A 57 5.86 6.00 -11.86
N ASP A 58 5.66 7.30 -12.09
CA ASP A 58 4.47 8.00 -11.60
C ASP A 58 3.24 7.38 -12.24
N THR A 59 2.28 7.05 -11.41
CA THR A 59 1.02 6.47 -11.87
C THR A 59 -0.03 7.53 -12.16
N GLY A 60 0.24 8.78 -11.77
CA GLY A 60 -0.71 9.88 -11.79
C GLY A 60 -1.74 9.83 -10.65
N TYR A 61 -1.77 8.76 -9.85
CA TYR A 61 -2.65 8.69 -8.70
C TYR A 61 -2.12 9.57 -7.57
N ARG A 62 -2.95 10.51 -7.15
CA ARG A 62 -2.70 11.39 -6.02
C ARG A 62 -3.83 11.28 -5.00
N LEU A 63 -3.49 11.17 -3.73
CA LEU A 63 -4.43 11.17 -2.62
C LEU A 63 -3.93 12.14 -1.55
N ASN A 64 -4.56 13.31 -1.45
CA ASN A 64 -4.05 14.43 -0.65
C ASN A 64 -2.60 14.78 -1.06
N ASP A 65 -1.66 14.75 -0.12
CA ASP A 65 -0.22 15.00 -0.33
C ASP A 65 0.55 13.75 -0.81
N ARG A 66 -0.15 12.65 -1.09
CA ARG A 66 0.49 11.37 -1.42
C ARG A 66 0.48 11.12 -2.91
N GLU A 67 1.65 10.87 -3.48
CA GLU A 67 1.83 10.49 -4.89
C GLU A 67 2.19 9.01 -4.97
N LEU A 68 1.52 8.27 -5.85
CA LEU A 68 1.73 6.83 -5.99
C LEU A 68 2.63 6.49 -7.18
N TRP A 69 3.64 5.68 -6.91
CA TRP A 69 4.65 5.25 -7.86
C TRP A 69 4.77 3.73 -7.88
N PHE A 70 5.01 3.15 -9.06
CA PHE A 70 5.18 1.71 -9.24
C PHE A 70 6.46 1.35 -9.99
N THR A 71 7.09 0.26 -9.58
CA THR A 71 8.12 -0.43 -10.37
C THR A 71 7.47 -1.48 -11.28
N GLY A 72 8.22 -2.04 -12.23
CA GLY A 72 7.70 -2.98 -13.23
C GLY A 72 6.97 -4.20 -12.66
N ASP A 73 7.40 -4.71 -11.51
CA ASP A 73 6.85 -5.91 -10.87
C ASP A 73 5.52 -5.66 -10.13
N ARG A 74 5.21 -4.40 -9.77
CA ARG A 74 3.97 -3.98 -9.08
C ARG A 74 3.65 -4.76 -7.78
N SER A 75 4.61 -5.47 -7.18
CA SER A 75 4.42 -6.07 -5.83
C SER A 75 4.51 -5.06 -4.69
N LYS A 76 4.97 -3.84 -4.99
CA LYS A 76 5.21 -2.76 -4.02
C LYS A 76 4.73 -1.45 -4.60
N ALA A 77 3.98 -0.70 -3.80
CA ALA A 77 3.64 0.70 -4.04
C ALA A 77 4.68 1.58 -3.34
N TYR A 78 5.23 2.54 -4.06
CA TYR A 78 6.07 3.59 -3.48
C TYR A 78 5.23 4.85 -3.37
N VAL A 79 5.03 5.34 -2.15
CA VAL A 79 4.19 6.49 -1.86
C VAL A 79 5.08 7.64 -1.45
N ARG A 80 5.16 8.66 -2.30
CA ARG A 80 5.88 9.89 -1.97
C ARG A 80 4.96 10.81 -1.19
N THR A 81 5.47 11.35 -0.09
CA THR A 81 4.82 12.33 0.78
C THR A 81 5.77 13.49 1.02
N SER A 82 5.31 14.55 1.68
CA SER A 82 6.15 15.66 2.12
C SER A 82 7.29 15.25 3.05
N ASP A 83 7.16 14.15 3.78
CA ASP A 83 8.16 13.67 4.75
C ASP A 83 9.21 12.72 4.12
N GLY A 84 8.90 12.14 2.96
CA GLY A 84 9.77 11.17 2.30
C GLY A 84 9.02 10.18 1.43
N VAL A 85 9.59 8.99 1.25
CA VAL A 85 8.98 7.92 0.45
C VAL A 85 8.72 6.72 1.34
N GLU A 86 7.49 6.24 1.31
CA GLU A 86 7.04 5.04 2.01
C GLU A 86 6.90 3.89 1.01
N LEU A 87 7.27 2.68 1.43
CA LEU A 87 7.04 1.43 0.71
C LEU A 87 5.84 0.72 1.32
N TRP A 88 4.80 0.59 0.53
CA TRP A 88 3.57 -0.10 0.89
C TRP A 88 3.56 -1.46 0.18
N PRO A 89 3.72 -2.58 0.90
CA PRO A 89 3.69 -3.91 0.32
C PRO A 89 2.30 -4.27 -0.20
N ALA A 90 2.25 -5.04 -1.29
CA ALA A 90 1.02 -5.68 -1.71
C ALA A 90 0.63 -6.80 -0.73
N THR A 91 -0.66 -7.11 -0.66
CA THR A 91 -1.11 -8.32 0.02
C THR A 91 -0.87 -9.55 -0.84
N LYS A 92 -0.53 -10.69 -0.22
CA LYS A 92 -0.28 -11.96 -0.94
C LYS A 92 -1.56 -12.58 -1.51
N GLU A 93 -2.67 -12.37 -0.83
CA GLU A 93 -3.99 -12.89 -1.20
C GLU A 93 -5.00 -11.75 -1.19
N SER A 94 -6.19 -11.98 -1.74
CA SER A 94 -7.36 -11.12 -1.49
C SER A 94 -7.59 -11.11 0.02
N VAL A 95 -7.04 -10.12 0.72
CA VAL A 95 -7.35 -9.86 2.13
C VAL A 95 -8.76 -9.28 2.16
N GLY A 96 -9.73 -10.14 1.88
CA GLY A 96 -11.11 -9.91 2.20
C GLY A 96 -11.27 -10.32 3.65
N CYS A 97 -11.70 -9.38 4.49
CA CYS A 97 -12.28 -9.76 5.77
C CYS A 97 -13.38 -10.80 5.50
N LYS A 98 -13.23 -11.97 6.10
CA LYS A 98 -14.24 -13.02 6.07
C LYS A 98 -15.30 -12.76 7.13
#